data_AF-A0A2W6SI89-F1
#
_entry.id   AF-A0A2W6SI89-F1
#
_cell.length_a   1.000
_cell.length_b   1.000
_cell.length_c   1.000
_cell.angle_alpha   90.00
_cell.angle_beta   90.00
_cell.angle_gamma   90.00
#
_symmetry.space_group_name_H-M   'P 1'
#
loop_
_entity.id
_entity.type
_entity.pdbx_description
1 polymer ?
#
loop_
_entity_poly.entity_id
_entity_poly.type
_entity_poly.pdbx_seq_one_letter_code
_entity_poly.pdbx_strand_id
1 'polypeptide(L)' 'MNEEEREAREAAARIGIDLPDQCVPGVVENLRLLAHHAALLNAAPEETHAA' A
#
# COMPACT_ATOMS: atom_id res chain seq x y z
N MET A 1 -4.67 18.51 -1.88
CA MET A 1 -4.50 17.06 -1.71
C MET A 1 -3.13 16.71 -2.24
N ASN A 2 -2.28 16.12 -1.41
CA ASN A 2 -0.97 15.65 -1.84
C ASN A 2 -1.11 14.32 -2.60
N GLU A 3 -0.02 13.81 -3.17
CA GLU A 3 -0.05 12.61 -4.01
C GLU A 3 -0.42 11.35 -3.21
N GLU A 4 0.09 11.21 -1.99
CA GLU A 4 -0.17 10.03 -1.15
C GLU A 4 -1.62 9.98 -0.66
N GLU A 5 -2.21 11.13 -0.32
CA GLU A 5 -3.62 11.26 0.01
C GLU A 5 -4.51 10.88 -1.18
N ARG A 6 -4.10 11.21 -2.41
CA ARG A 6 -4.80 10.81 -3.63
C ARG A 6 -4.76 9.29 -3.79
N GLU A 7 -3.59 8.68 -3.66
CA GLU A 7 -3.43 7.22 -3.73
C GLU A 7 -4.25 6.48 -2.67
N ALA A 8 -4.27 6.98 -1.42
CA ALA A 8 -5.08 6.41 -0.35
C ALA A 8 -6.58 6.37 -0.69
N ARG A 9 -7.11 7.47 -1.23
CA ARG A 9 -8.52 7.54 -1.66
C ARG A 9 -8.80 6.65 -2.87
N GLU A 10 -7.87 6.59 -3.83
CA GLU A 10 -8.01 5.68 -4.98
C GLU A 10 -7.98 4.22 -4.57
N ALA A 11 -7.13 3.84 -3.62
CA ALA A 11 -7.08 2.49 -3.07
C ALA A 11 -8.41 2.10 -2.40
N ALA A 12 -9.00 3.00 -1.61
CA ALA A 12 -10.33 2.79 -1.01
C ALA A 12 -11.44 2.71 -2.07
N ALA A 13 -11.42 3.60 -3.07
CA ALA A 13 -12.41 3.60 -4.15
C ALA A 13 -12.39 2.31 -4.98
N ARG A 14 -11.21 1.71 -5.22
CA ARG A 14 -11.07 0.42 -5.93
C ARG A 14 -11.80 -0.73 -5.25
N ILE A 15 -11.96 -0.66 -3.93
CA ILE A 15 -12.69 -1.66 -3.14
C ILE A 15 -14.11 -1.20 -2.77
N GLY A 16 -14.59 -0.10 -3.38
CA GLY A 16 -15.95 0.42 -3.18
C GLY A 16 -16.17 1.07 -1.82
N ILE A 17 -15.10 1.55 -1.16
CA ILE A 17 -15.19 2.24 0.13
C ILE A 17 -14.97 3.73 -0.07
N ASP A 18 -15.88 4.54 0.46
CA ASP A 18 -15.63 5.97 0.65
C ASP A 18 -14.75 6.15 1.90
N LEU A 19 -13.60 6.79 1.73
CA LEU A 19 -12.59 6.90 2.79
C LEU A 19 -12.82 8.19 3.60
N PRO A 20 -13.22 8.10 4.88
CA PRO A 20 -13.41 9.27 5.71
C PRO A 20 -12.09 10.04 5.89
N ASP A 21 -12.14 11.37 5.90
CA ASP A 21 -10.95 12.23 5.94
C ASP A 21 -10.04 11.94 7.14
N GLN A 22 -10.62 11.61 8.30
CA GLN A 22 -9.87 11.25 9.51
C GLN A 22 -9.08 9.93 9.38
N CYS A 23 -9.43 9.08 8.43
CA CYS A 23 -8.76 7.80 8.19
C CYS A 23 -7.63 7.91 7.16
N VAL A 24 -7.60 8.96 6.34
CA VAL A 24 -6.62 9.13 5.25
C VAL A 24 -5.17 9.02 5.75
N PRO A 25 -4.75 9.69 6.85
CA PRO A 25 -3.36 9.58 7.31
C PRO A 25 -2.95 8.14 7.65
N GLY A 26 -3.84 7.37 8.29
CA GLY A 26 -3.56 5.97 8.64
C GLY A 26 -3.46 5.06 7.42
N VAL A 27 -4.29 5.29 6.41
CA VAL A 27 -4.21 4.55 5.14
C VAL A 27 -2.91 4.87 4.40
N VAL A 28 -2.49 6.15 4.39
CA VAL A 28 -1.20 6.56 3.80
C VAL A 28 -0.03 5.83 4.46
N GLU A 29 0.05 5.78 5.80
CA GLU A 29 1.13 5.05 6.48
C GLU A 29 1.11 3.55 6.17
N ASN A 30 -0.08 2.94 6.09
CA ASN A 30 -0.21 1.53 5.72
C ASN A 30 0.25 1.27 4.28
N LEU A 31 -0.08 2.15 3.34
CA LEU A 31 0.38 2.03 1.95
C LEU A 31 1.91 2.12 1.87
N ARG A 32 2.55 3.03 2.62
CA ARG A 32 4.01 3.11 2.70
C ARG A 32 4.64 1.84 3.26
N LEU A 33 4.07 1.30 4.33
CA LEU A 33 4.55 0.04 4.93
C LEU A 33 4.45 -1.12 3.94
N LEU A 34 3.32 -1.24 3.23
CA LEU A 34 3.12 -2.27 2.22
C LEU A 34 4.07 -2.12 1.04
N ALA A 35 4.31 -0.88 0.57
CA ALA A 35 5.27 -0.61 -0.49
C ALA A 35 6.70 -1.00 -0.09
N HIS A 36 7.11 -0.70 1.15
CA HIS A 36 8.38 -1.12 1.69
C HIS A 36 8.51 -2.65 1.76
N HIS A 37 7.47 -3.33 2.22
CA HIS A 37 7.46 -4.79 2.29
C HIS A 37 7.52 -5.45 0.91
N ALA A 38 6.75 -4.92 -0.06
CA ALA A 38 6.80 -5.39 -1.45
C ALA A 38 8.20 -5.21 -2.06
N ALA A 39 8.88 -4.09 -1.76
CA ALA A 39 10.25 -3.87 -2.22
C ALA A 39 11.22 -4.93 -1.65
N LEU A 40 11.08 -5.30 -0.37
CA LEU A 40 11.88 -6.36 0.24
C LEU A 40 11.63 -7.72 -0.41
N LEU A 41 10.37 -8.07 -0.67
CA LEU A 41 10.01 -9.33 -1.34
C LEU A 41 10.55 -9.40 -2.77
N ASN A 42 10.49 -8.30 -3.51
CA ASN A 42 11.01 -8.23 -4.88
C ASN A 42 12.54 -8.17 -4.95
N ALA A 43 13.21 -7.78 -3.86
CA ALA A 43 14.67 -7.75 -3.76
C ALA A 43 15.26 -9.06 -3.24
N ALA A 44 14.45 -9.94 -2.65
CA ALA A 44 14.89 -11.26 -2.23
C ALA A 44 15.14 -12.14 -3.48
N PRO A 45 16.30 -12.79 -3.61
CA PRO A 45 16.51 -13.77 -4.66
C PRO A 45 15.48 -14.90 -4.47
N GLU A 46 14.87 -15.37 -5.57
CA GLU A 46 14.00 -16.54 -5.53
C GLU A 46 14.74 -17.68 -4.84
N GLU A 47 14.37 -18.01 -3.61
CA GLU A 47 14.88 -19.22 -2.97
C GLU A 47 14.35 -20.39 -3.80
N THR A 48 15.20 -20.93 -4.67
CA THR A 48 15.02 -22.20 -5.37
C THR A 48 14.65 -23.25 -4.33
N HIS A 49 13.35 -23.51 -4.17
CA HIS A 49 12.85 -24.72 -3.55
C HIS A 49 13.21 -25.87 -4.49
N ALA A 50 14.43 -26.37 -4.37
CA ALA A 50 14.83 -27.65 -4.92
C ALA A 50 14.05 -28.72 -4.14
N ALA A 51 13.05 -29.29 -4.82
CA ALA A 51 12.32 -30.48 -4.39
C ALA A 51 13.22 -31.72 -4.35
#